data_AF-A0A2H0AGF7-F1
#
_entry.id   AF-A0A2H0AGF7-F1
#
_cell.length_a   1.000
_cell.length_b   1.000
_cell.length_c   1.000
_cell.angle_alpha   90.00
_cell.angle_beta   90.00
_cell.angle_gamma   90.00
#
_symmetry.space_group_name_H-M   'P 1'
#
loop_
_entity.id
_entity.type
_entity.pdbx_description
1 polymer ?
#
loop_
_entity_poly.entity_id
_entity_poly.type
_entity_poly.pdbx_seq_one_letter_code
_entity_poly.pdbx_strand_id
1 'polypeptide(L)'
;MVQDSIVPLPVHDCTALFKTLQAVLSWQWDGRFQTALAQIGMAEKDAMRVTLENHLGPAWDSATIDTAPESVRRAIGRLGGIMPGQLFYAVELSQDGMVFCAWWPWGNGRTISIRVGASPEGSALLATLVPADAR
;
A
#
# COMPACT_ATOMS: atom_id res chain seq x y z
N MET A 1 34.71 -17.66 1.93
CA MET A 1 33.69 -17.96 2.95
C MET A 1 33.02 -16.63 3.27
N VAL A 2 32.01 -16.26 2.50
CA VAL A 2 31.21 -15.06 2.78
C VAL A 2 29.86 -15.62 3.17
N GLN A 3 29.62 -15.67 4.48
CA GLN A 3 28.38 -16.18 5.02
C GLN A 3 27.37 -15.06 4.83
N ASP A 4 26.64 -15.15 3.73
CA ASP A 4 25.46 -14.36 3.42
C ASP A 4 24.55 -14.44 4.65
N SER A 5 24.60 -13.38 5.47
CA SER A 5 23.75 -13.28 6.64
C SER A 5 22.38 -12.90 6.10
N ILE A 6 21.63 -13.91 5.66
CA ILE A 6 20.20 -13.79 5.41
C ILE A 6 19.59 -13.54 6.79
N VAL A 7 19.50 -12.27 7.17
CA VAL A 7 18.59 -11.86 8.23
C VAL A 7 17.22 -12.23 7.69
N PRO A 8 16.50 -13.22 8.26
CA PRO A 8 15.17 -13.54 7.79
C PRO A 8 14.35 -12.26 7.97
N LEU A 9 13.86 -11.70 6.86
CA LEU A 9 12.91 -10.61 6.91
C LEU A 9 11.76 -11.08 7.81
N PRO A 10 11.32 -10.27 8.78
CA PRO A 10 10.14 -10.60 9.55
C PRO A 10 9.01 -10.89 8.55
N VAL A 11 8.42 -12.09 8.65
CA VAL A 11 7.24 -12.43 7.85
C VAL A 11 6.12 -11.51 8.35
N HIS A 12 6.00 -10.34 7.71
CA HIS A 12 4.97 -9.37 8.04
C HIS A 12 3.63 -9.95 7.60
N ASP A 13 2.90 -10.56 8.54
CA ASP A 13 1.57 -11.07 8.27
C ASP A 13 0.60 -9.90 8.05
N CYS A 14 0.40 -9.56 6.77
CA CYS A 14 -0.54 -8.53 6.36
C CYS A 14 -1.99 -9.02 6.36
N THR A 15 -2.27 -10.29 6.67
CA THR A 15 -3.63 -10.85 6.63
C THR A 15 -4.60 -10.06 7.52
N ALA A 16 -4.15 -9.65 8.71
CA ALA A 16 -4.96 -8.86 9.64
C ALA A 16 -5.31 -7.46 9.08
N LEU A 17 -4.34 -6.80 8.42
CA LEU A 17 -4.57 -5.52 7.75
C LEU A 17 -5.62 -5.68 6.65
N PHE A 18 -5.43 -6.64 5.75
CA PHE A 18 -6.32 -6.85 4.60
C PHE A 18 -7.74 -7.22 5.03
N LYS A 19 -7.89 -8.06 6.06
CA LYS A 19 -9.20 -8.38 6.65
C LYS A 19 -9.88 -7.15 7.25
N THR A 20 -9.13 -6.29 7.93
CA THR A 20 -9.66 -5.03 8.49
C THR A 20 -10.11 -4.09 7.37
N LEU A 21 -9.26 -3.93 6.35
CA LEU A 21 -9.53 -3.12 5.18
C LEU A 21 -10.76 -3.60 4.39
N GLN A 22 -10.91 -4.92 4.23
CA GLN A 22 -12.07 -5.52 3.57
C GLN A 22 -13.38 -5.29 4.35
N ALA A 23 -13.33 -5.31 5.68
CA ALA A 23 -14.51 -5.13 6.52
C ALA A 23 -15.00 -3.68 6.56
N VAL A 24 -14.10 -2.71 6.37
CA VAL A 24 -14.40 -1.29 6.52
C VAL A 24 -14.67 -0.60 5.18
N LEU A 25 -14.06 -1.09 4.09
CA LEU A 25 -14.08 -0.41 2.79
C LEU A 25 -14.69 -1.25 1.67
N SER A 26 -15.35 -0.56 0.75
CA SER A 26 -15.77 -1.15 -0.53
C SER A 26 -14.66 -0.99 -1.56
N TRP A 27 -14.16 -2.13 -2.05
CA TRP A 27 -13.04 -2.20 -2.99
C TRP A 27 -13.53 -2.43 -4.41
N GLN A 28 -12.83 -1.82 -5.37
CA GLN A 28 -12.97 -2.09 -6.80
C GLN A 28 -11.58 -2.27 -7.42
N TRP A 29 -11.50 -2.93 -8.57
CA TRP A 29 -10.24 -3.03 -9.28
C TRP A 29 -9.93 -1.75 -10.06
N ASP A 30 -8.72 -1.21 -9.90
CA ASP A 30 -8.19 -0.11 -10.70
C ASP A 30 -7.23 -0.68 -11.75
N GLY A 31 -7.78 -1.02 -12.92
CA GLY A 31 -7.01 -1.63 -14.02
C GLY A 31 -5.91 -0.73 -14.58
N ARG A 32 -5.97 0.59 -14.37
CA ARG A 32 -4.91 1.51 -14.79
C ARG A 32 -3.62 1.28 -14.02
N PHE A 33 -3.73 1.01 -12.73
CA PHE A 33 -2.58 0.85 -11.83
C PHE A 33 -2.40 -0.59 -11.34
N GLN A 34 -3.32 -1.50 -11.69
CA GLN A 34 -3.36 -2.89 -11.24
C GLN A 34 -3.40 -2.97 -9.70
N THR A 35 -4.27 -2.16 -9.09
CA THR A 35 -4.42 -2.04 -7.63
C THR A 35 -5.88 -2.16 -7.22
N ALA A 36 -6.14 -2.64 -5.99
CA ALA A 36 -7.44 -2.50 -5.37
C ALA A 36 -7.65 -1.05 -4.93
N LEU A 37 -8.74 -0.42 -5.35
CA LEU A 37 -9.09 0.96 -5.05
C LEU A 37 -10.30 1.01 -4.12
N ALA A 38 -10.20 1.81 -3.07
CA ALA A 38 -11.31 2.20 -2.22
C ALA A 38 -11.32 3.72 -2.03
N GLN A 39 -12.43 4.25 -1.53
CA GLN A 39 -12.57 5.66 -1.17
C GLN A 39 -13.05 5.78 0.28
N ILE A 40 -12.47 6.73 1.01
CA ILE A 40 -12.86 7.05 2.38
C ILE A 40 -13.25 8.52 2.50
N GLY A 41 -14.12 8.82 3.46
CA GLY A 41 -14.43 10.17 3.87
C GLY A 41 -13.37 10.75 4.80
N MET A 42 -13.53 12.03 5.14
CA MET A 42 -12.66 12.70 6.10
C MET A 42 -12.87 12.23 7.54
N ALA A 43 -14.04 11.66 7.87
CA ALA A 43 -14.32 11.16 9.21
C ALA A 43 -13.46 9.92 9.56
N GLU A 44 -13.18 9.10 8.56
CA GLU A 44 -12.39 7.87 8.70
C GLU A 44 -10.88 8.10 8.53
N LYS A 45 -10.48 9.32 8.12
CA LYS A 45 -9.11 9.67 7.76
C LYS A 45 -8.09 9.28 8.83
N ASP A 46 -8.27 9.77 10.04
CA ASP A 46 -7.23 9.63 11.08
C ASP A 46 -7.15 8.17 11.56
N ALA A 47 -8.29 7.49 11.70
CA ALA A 47 -8.35 6.07 12.04
C ALA A 47 -7.65 5.22 10.97
N MET A 48 -7.96 5.44 9.68
CA MET A 48 -7.33 4.72 8.57
C MET A 48 -5.83 4.96 8.52
N ARG A 49 -5.39 6.20 8.74
CA ARG A 49 -3.97 6.55 8.78
C ARG A 49 -3.24 5.78 9.89
N VAL A 50 -3.78 5.75 11.10
CA VAL A 50 -3.21 5.00 12.22
C VAL A 50 -3.15 3.50 11.90
N THR A 51 -4.21 2.93 11.31
CA THR A 51 -4.20 1.53 10.87
C THR A 51 -3.10 1.26 9.85
N LEU A 52 -2.96 2.10 8.83
CA LEU A 52 -1.91 1.95 7.81
C LEU A 52 -0.51 2.06 8.42
N GLU A 53 -0.27 3.04 9.29
CA GLU A 53 1.03 3.25 9.93
C GLU A 53 1.41 2.07 10.85
N ASN A 54 0.44 1.52 11.59
CA ASN A 54 0.68 0.38 12.48
C ASN A 54 1.06 -0.90 11.73
N HIS A 55 0.55 -1.09 10.51
CA HIS A 55 0.76 -2.33 9.75
C HIS A 55 1.83 -2.21 8.67
N LEU A 56 1.96 -1.04 8.03
CA LEU A 56 2.86 -0.81 6.90
C LEU A 56 4.04 0.10 7.26
N GLY A 57 4.09 0.61 8.49
CA GLY A 57 5.13 1.53 8.93
C GLY A 57 4.91 2.97 8.45
N PRO A 58 5.94 3.83 8.57
CA PRO A 58 5.81 5.25 8.25
C PRO A 58 5.54 5.48 6.76
N ALA A 59 4.79 6.54 6.47
CA ALA A 59 4.49 6.93 5.11
C ALA A 59 5.67 7.67 4.46
N TRP A 60 5.82 7.47 3.15
CA TRP A 60 6.62 8.29 2.27
C TRP A 60 5.76 9.38 1.64
N ASP A 61 6.34 10.55 1.46
CA ASP A 61 5.72 11.73 0.84
C ASP A 61 6.68 12.35 -0.18
N SER A 62 6.26 13.44 -0.82
CA SER A 62 7.10 14.15 -1.80
C SER A 62 8.41 14.72 -1.23
N ALA A 63 8.55 14.82 0.09
CA ALA A 63 9.77 15.32 0.74
C ALA A 63 10.73 14.19 1.14
N THR A 64 10.22 12.98 1.35
CA THR A 64 10.99 11.82 1.86
C THR A 64 11.24 10.75 0.80
N ILE A 65 10.54 10.82 -0.34
CA ILE A 65 10.63 9.88 -1.47
C ILE A 65 12.06 9.65 -1.97
N ASP A 66 12.91 10.68 -1.96
CA ASP A 66 14.28 10.57 -2.49
C ASP A 66 15.15 9.63 -1.66
N THR A 67 14.86 9.53 -0.35
CA THR A 67 15.54 8.63 0.59
C THR A 67 14.89 7.25 0.70
N ALA A 68 13.77 7.02 0.00
CA ALA A 68 13.07 5.75 0.07
C ALA A 68 13.85 4.61 -0.63
N PRO A 69 13.67 3.35 -0.18
CA PRO A 69 14.25 2.18 -0.84
C PRO A 69 13.89 2.11 -2.34
N GLU A 70 14.75 1.48 -3.14
CA GLU A 70 14.51 1.39 -4.60
C GLU A 70 13.20 0.68 -4.94
N SER A 71 12.85 -0.37 -4.19
CA SER A 71 11.56 -1.10 -4.29
C SER A 71 10.36 -0.14 -4.19
N VAL A 72 10.36 0.72 -3.17
CA VAL A 72 9.34 1.74 -2.91
C VAL A 72 9.30 2.79 -4.03
N ARG A 73 10.46 3.34 -4.42
CA ARG A 73 10.53 4.34 -5.51
C ARG A 73 10.04 3.79 -6.84
N ARG A 74 10.37 2.53 -7.18
CA ARG A 74 9.87 1.86 -8.39
C ARG A 74 8.35 1.69 -8.34
N ALA A 75 7.78 1.30 -7.21
CA ALA A 75 6.33 1.17 -7.06
C ALA A 75 5.62 2.52 -7.22
N ILE A 76 6.13 3.58 -6.60
CA ILE A 76 5.59 4.94 -6.73
C ILE A 76 5.71 5.44 -8.17
N GLY A 77 6.82 5.17 -8.85
CA GLY A 77 7.00 5.49 -10.27
C GLY A 77 5.95 4.82 -11.18
N ARG A 78 5.58 3.56 -10.92
CA ARG A 78 4.50 2.86 -11.64
C ARG A 78 3.12 3.50 -11.44
N LEU A 79 2.92 4.18 -10.32
CA LEU A 79 1.70 4.94 -10.04
C LEU A 79 1.70 6.36 -10.64
N GLY A 80 2.76 6.75 -11.35
CA GLY A 80 2.91 8.08 -11.93
C GLY A 80 3.58 9.10 -11.01
N GLY A 81 4.22 8.64 -9.93
CA GLY A 81 4.92 9.49 -8.97
C GLY A 81 4.07 9.83 -7.74
N ILE A 82 4.60 10.71 -6.89
CA ILE A 82 3.95 11.22 -5.68
C ILE A 82 3.86 12.74 -5.74
N MET A 83 2.65 13.26 -5.58
CA MET A 83 2.37 14.71 -5.57
C MET A 83 2.28 15.25 -4.14
N PRO A 84 2.43 16.57 -3.92
CA PRO A 84 2.28 17.17 -2.59
C PRO A 84 0.94 16.79 -1.94
N GLY A 85 1.00 16.33 -0.68
CA GLY A 85 -0.16 15.89 0.10
C GLY A 85 -0.59 14.43 -0.13
N GLN A 86 0.00 13.74 -1.11
CA GLN A 86 -0.14 12.29 -1.24
C GLN A 86 0.83 11.58 -0.30
N LEU A 87 0.41 10.40 0.17
CA LEU A 87 1.24 9.54 1.01
C LEU A 87 1.36 8.16 0.38
N PHE A 88 2.44 7.46 0.67
CA PHE A 88 2.67 6.10 0.23
C PHE A 88 3.23 5.25 1.36
N TYR A 89 2.50 4.20 1.72
CA TYR A 89 2.89 3.24 2.75
C TYR A 89 3.36 1.96 2.07
N ALA A 90 4.40 1.32 2.58
CA ALA A 90 4.87 0.06 2.04
C ALA A 90 5.60 -0.77 3.08
N VAL A 91 5.42 -2.09 2.99
CA VAL A 91 6.15 -3.07 3.78
C VAL A 91 6.68 -4.18 2.86
N GLU A 92 7.95 -4.54 3.05
CA GLU A 92 8.56 -5.68 2.37
C GLU A 92 8.18 -6.97 3.11
N LEU A 93 7.63 -7.94 2.37
CA LEU A 93 7.23 -9.27 2.86
C LEU A 93 8.35 -10.30 2.70
N SER A 94 9.16 -10.13 1.66
CA SER A 94 10.32 -10.96 1.28
C SER A 94 11.28 -10.10 0.44
N GLN A 95 12.37 -10.68 -0.07
CA GLN A 95 13.30 -9.96 -0.95
C GLN A 95 12.62 -9.45 -2.24
N ASP A 96 11.58 -10.13 -2.72
CA ASP A 96 10.85 -9.79 -3.96
C ASP A 96 9.35 -9.48 -3.72
N GLY A 97 8.89 -9.66 -2.48
CA GLY A 97 7.52 -9.46 -2.02
C GLY A 97 7.34 -8.11 -1.35
N MET A 98 6.41 -7.28 -1.82
CA MET A 98 6.05 -6.03 -1.16
C MET A 98 4.55 -5.78 -1.25
N VAL A 99 3.96 -5.28 -0.17
CA VAL A 99 2.62 -4.68 -0.16
C VAL A 99 2.77 -3.18 -0.01
N PHE A 100 1.95 -2.43 -0.72
CA PHE A 100 1.89 -0.99 -0.59
C PHE A 100 0.47 -0.45 -0.59
N CYS A 101 0.33 0.74 -0.03
CA CYS A 101 -0.89 1.52 -0.01
C CYS A 101 -0.60 2.97 -0.42
N ALA A 102 -1.18 3.42 -1.54
CA ALA A 102 -1.12 4.82 -1.95
C ALA A 102 -2.36 5.57 -1.47
N TRP A 103 -2.11 6.72 -0.86
CA TRP A 103 -3.10 7.60 -0.26
C TRP A 103 -3.18 8.90 -1.05
N TRP A 104 -4.29 9.10 -1.76
CA TRP A 104 -4.48 10.24 -2.66
C TRP A 104 -5.68 11.09 -2.26
N PRO A 105 -5.46 12.24 -1.59
CA PRO A 105 -6.53 13.21 -1.39
C PRO A 105 -6.83 13.93 -2.71
N TRP A 106 -8.11 14.10 -3.03
CA TRP A 106 -8.55 14.77 -4.25
C TRP A 106 -8.53 16.30 -4.18
N GLY A 107 -8.02 16.88 -3.08
CA GLY A 107 -8.02 18.33 -2.85
C GLY A 107 -9.40 18.95 -2.57
N ASN A 108 -10.48 18.18 -2.75
CA ASN A 108 -11.85 18.60 -2.45
C ASN A 108 -12.19 18.62 -0.94
N GLY A 109 -11.25 18.18 -0.09
CA GLY A 109 -11.43 18.12 1.37
C GLY A 109 -12.54 17.17 1.84
N ARG A 110 -12.99 16.23 0.99
CA ARG A 110 -14.11 15.33 1.28
C ARG A 110 -13.74 13.86 1.19
N THR A 111 -12.90 13.51 0.21
CA THR A 111 -12.65 12.11 -0.12
C THR A 111 -11.17 11.88 -0.38
N ILE A 112 -10.69 10.75 0.13
CA ILE A 112 -9.36 10.23 -0.13
C ILE A 112 -9.51 8.90 -0.85
N SER A 113 -8.76 8.71 -1.92
CA SER A 113 -8.61 7.40 -2.55
C SER A 113 -7.47 6.62 -1.91
N ILE A 114 -7.77 5.39 -1.55
CA ILE A 114 -6.82 4.41 -1.02
C ILE A 114 -6.60 3.35 -2.08
N ARG A 115 -5.36 3.16 -2.51
CA ARG A 115 -4.99 2.12 -3.49
C ARG A 115 -4.04 1.13 -2.85
N VAL A 116 -4.46 -0.11 -2.75
CA VAL A 116 -3.62 -1.20 -2.26
C VAL A 116 -3.11 -1.99 -3.44
N GLY A 117 -1.79 -2.13 -3.50
CA GLY A 117 -1.11 -2.95 -4.49
C GLY A 117 -0.12 -3.89 -3.82
N ALA A 118 0.32 -4.89 -4.57
CA ALA A 118 1.37 -5.78 -4.14
C ALA A 118 2.25 -6.16 -5.33
N SER A 119 3.51 -6.53 -5.06
CA SER A 119 4.33 -7.22 -6.06
C SER A 119 3.71 -8.60 -6.39
N PRO A 120 4.13 -9.26 -7.49
CA PRO A 120 3.56 -10.56 -7.89
C PRO A 120 3.52 -11.60 -6.77
N GLU A 121 4.52 -11.64 -5.88
CA GLU A 121 4.53 -12.56 -4.73
C GLU A 121 3.49 -12.21 -3.66
N GLY A 122 3.11 -10.94 -3.53
CA GLY A 122 2.04 -10.48 -2.64
C GLY A 122 0.63 -10.49 -3.27
N SER A 123 0.49 -10.97 -4.51
CA SER A 123 -0.76 -10.93 -5.27
C SER A 123 -1.92 -11.69 -4.62
N ALA A 124 -1.62 -12.74 -3.85
CA ALA A 124 -2.61 -13.50 -3.09
C ALA A 124 -3.32 -12.64 -2.02
N LEU A 125 -2.59 -11.75 -1.34
CA LEU A 125 -3.17 -10.82 -0.37
C LEU A 125 -4.12 -9.84 -1.08
N LEU A 126 -3.69 -9.32 -2.23
CA LEU A 126 -4.51 -8.48 -3.09
C LEU A 126 -5.84 -9.17 -3.49
N ALA A 127 -5.82 -10.49 -3.69
CA ALA A 127 -7.01 -11.29 -4.05
C ALA A 127 -8.06 -11.38 -2.94
N THR A 128 -7.67 -11.09 -1.71
CA THR A 128 -8.61 -11.02 -0.58
C THR A 128 -9.42 -9.71 -0.56
N LEU A 129 -8.90 -8.61 -1.14
CA LEU A 129 -9.64 -7.34 -1.24
C LEU A 129 -10.57 -7.32 -2.45
N VAL A 130 -10.05 -7.75 -3.60
CA VAL A 130 -10.80 -7.81 -4.86
C VAL A 130 -10.54 -9.18 -5.49
N PRO A 131 -11.55 -10.08 -5.51
CA PRO A 131 -11.37 -11.42 -6.03
C PRO A 131 -11.10 -11.39 -7.54
N ALA A 132 -10.47 -12.45 -8.05
CA ALA A 132 -9.87 -12.46 -9.39
C ALA A 132 -10.90 -12.33 -10.53
N ASP A 133 -12.15 -12.68 -10.29
CA ASP A 133 -13.28 -12.53 -11.21
C ASP A 133 -13.74 -11.07 -11.39
N ALA A 134 -13.30 -10.16 -10.52
CA ALA A 134 -13.61 -8.73 -10.57
C ALA A 134 -12.46 -7.87 -11.13
N ARG A 135 -11.41 -8.48 -11.70
CA ARG A 135 -10.19 -7.82 -12.19
C ARG A 135 -10.09 -7.75 -13.71
#